data_AF-A0A916SII5-F1
#
_entry.id   AF-A0A916SII5-F1
#
_cell.length_a   1.000
_cell.length_b   1.000
_cell.length_c   1.000
_cell.angle_alpha   90.00
_cell.angle_beta   90.00
_cell.angle_gamma   90.00
#
_symmetry.space_group_name_H-M   'P 1'
#
loop_
_entity.id
_entity.type
_entity.pdbx_description
1 polymer ?
#
loop_
_entity_poly.entity_id
_entity_poly.type
_entity_poly.pdbx_seq_one_letter_code
_entity_poly.pdbx_strand_id
1 'polypeptide(L)'
;MTGAEIDTFTARLARFTDKGLGLGDAEALADKLVTRDRESDDRRLCLECFHLSGQSGKAWDCRNWQAAKVASRARDAQLSAALVTQLQRCDGFKEVNA
;
A
#
# COMPACT_ATOMS: atom_id res chain seq x y z
N MET A 1 19.71 -9.71 2.33
CA MET A 1 18.65 -9.66 1.32
C MET A 1 19.19 -10.21 0.01
N THR A 2 18.37 -10.90 -0.78
CA THR A 2 18.73 -11.29 -2.16
C THR A 2 18.61 -10.08 -3.09
N GLY A 3 19.15 -10.16 -4.32
CA GLY A 3 18.98 -9.09 -5.31
C GLY A 3 17.52 -8.74 -5.58
N ALA A 4 16.67 -9.76 -5.77
CA ALA A 4 15.23 -9.58 -5.98
C ALA A 4 14.52 -8.91 -4.79
N GLU A 5 14.95 -9.23 -3.55
CA GLU A 5 14.43 -8.55 -2.36
C GLU A 5 14.83 -7.07 -2.33
N ILE A 6 16.05 -6.72 -2.78
CA ILE A 6 16.54 -5.34 -2.87
C ILE A 6 15.75 -4.56 -3.94
N ASP A 7 15.51 -5.15 -5.10
CA ASP A 7 14.74 -4.53 -6.18
C ASP A 7 13.30 -4.22 -5.72
N THR A 8 12.66 -5.20 -5.10
CA THR A 8 11.30 -5.06 -4.55
C THR A 8 11.25 -4.02 -3.43
N PHE A 9 12.22 -4.02 -2.54
CA PHE A 9 12.36 -3.01 -1.49
C PHE A 9 12.49 -1.60 -2.07
N THR A 10 13.34 -1.43 -3.08
CA THR A 10 13.60 -0.13 -3.72
C THR A 10 12.35 0.38 -4.45
N ALA A 11 11.63 -0.50 -5.15
CA ALA A 11 10.37 -0.16 -5.81
C ALA A 11 9.29 0.29 -4.79
N ARG A 12 9.18 -0.41 -3.66
CA ARG A 12 8.27 -0.02 -2.57
C ARG A 12 8.66 1.31 -1.95
N LEU A 13 9.95 1.52 -1.69
CA LEU A 13 10.46 2.76 -1.13
C LEU A 13 10.09 3.96 -2.01
N ALA A 14 10.41 3.89 -3.31
CA ALA A 14 10.06 4.92 -4.28
C ALA A 14 8.54 5.16 -4.32
N ARG A 15 7.74 4.08 -4.38
CA ARG A 15 6.27 4.18 -4.37
C ARG A 15 5.75 4.88 -3.12
N PHE A 16 6.26 4.56 -1.95
CA PHE A 16 5.79 5.11 -0.68
C PHE A 16 6.19 6.58 -0.52
N THR A 17 7.40 6.96 -0.96
CA THR A 17 7.83 8.36 -0.98
C THR A 17 7.06 9.19 -2.01
N ASP A 18 6.75 8.65 -3.19
CA ASP A 18 5.87 9.30 -4.19
C ASP A 18 4.45 9.52 -3.63
N LYS A 19 4.04 8.63 -2.73
CA LYS A 19 2.81 8.71 -1.95
C LYS A 19 2.90 9.67 -0.76
N GLY A 20 4.04 10.33 -0.57
CA GLY A 20 4.24 11.39 0.42
C GLY A 20 4.57 10.88 1.82
N LEU A 21 4.89 9.59 2.01
CA LEU A 21 5.47 9.15 3.28
C LEU A 21 6.87 9.74 3.42
N GLY A 22 7.25 10.10 4.65
CA GLY A 22 8.63 10.46 4.96
C GLY A 22 9.56 9.28 4.71
N LEU A 23 10.81 9.56 4.33
CA LEU A 23 11.78 8.51 3.97
C LEU A 23 11.91 7.43 5.05
N GLY A 24 12.05 7.82 6.33
CA GLY A 24 12.17 6.86 7.43
C GLY A 24 10.93 5.98 7.65
N ASP A 25 9.72 6.54 7.51
CA ASP A 25 8.49 5.75 7.61
C ASP A 25 8.34 4.80 6.41
N ALA A 26 8.73 5.26 5.21
CA ALA A 26 8.70 4.46 4.00
C ALA A 26 9.70 3.30 4.06
N GLU A 27 10.92 3.53 4.54
CA GLU A 27 11.95 2.50 4.76
C GLU A 27 11.49 1.48 5.79
N ALA A 28 11.01 1.93 6.96
CA ALA A 28 10.54 1.04 8.02
C ALA A 28 9.35 0.18 7.57
N LEU A 29 8.49 0.72 6.70
CA LEU A 29 7.38 -0.03 6.13
C LEU A 29 7.85 -1.03 5.07
N ALA A 30 8.76 -0.64 4.17
CA ALA A 30 9.34 -1.53 3.17
C ALA A 30 10.10 -2.71 3.81
N ASP A 31 10.83 -2.48 4.90
CA ASP A 31 11.54 -3.54 5.65
C ASP A 31 10.59 -4.57 6.27
N LYS A 32 9.47 -4.10 6.87
CA LYS A 32 8.40 -4.99 7.33
C LYS A 32 7.87 -5.87 6.21
N LEU A 33 7.76 -5.34 4.99
CA LEU A 33 7.27 -6.08 3.84
C LEU A 33 8.28 -7.10 3.31
N VAL A 34 9.59 -6.90 3.52
CA VAL A 34 10.60 -7.94 3.23
C VAL A 34 10.37 -9.16 4.12
N THR A 35 10.11 -8.95 5.41
CA THR A 35 9.80 -10.05 6.34
C THR A 35 8.49 -10.76 5.94
N ARG A 36 7.44 -9.99 5.64
CA ARG A 36 6.17 -10.51 5.14
C ARG A 36 6.35 -11.45 3.94
N ASP A 37 7.11 -11.02 2.94
CA ASP A 37 7.28 -11.77 1.71
C ASP A 37 8.02 -13.09 1.95
N ARG A 38 9.02 -13.10 2.85
CA ARG A 38 9.71 -14.33 3.27
C ARG A 38 8.79 -15.32 3.95
N GLU A 39 7.86 -14.82 4.76
CA GLU A 39 6.86 -15.63 5.46
C GLU A 39 5.71 -16.07 4.55
N SER A 40 5.72 -15.67 3.27
CA SER A 40 4.64 -15.93 2.31
C SER A 40 3.28 -15.42 2.80
N ASP A 41 3.27 -14.35 3.59
CA ASP A 41 2.05 -13.72 4.06
C ASP A 41 1.38 -12.94 2.91
N ASP A 42 0.11 -13.24 2.66
CA ASP A 42 -0.68 -12.76 1.54
C ASP A 42 -1.33 -11.38 1.79
N ARG A 43 -1.23 -10.84 3.01
CA ARG A 43 -1.74 -9.51 3.33
C ARG A 43 -0.97 -8.43 2.55
N ARG A 44 -1.64 -7.34 2.21
CA ARG A 44 -1.09 -6.22 1.43
C ARG A 44 -1.43 -4.89 2.08
N LEU A 45 -0.66 -3.86 1.77
CA LEU A 45 -0.96 -2.47 2.12
C LEU A 45 -1.77 -1.81 1.00
N CYS A 46 -2.59 -0.82 1.33
CA CYS A 46 -3.22 -0.01 0.27
C CYS A 46 -2.16 0.73 -0.56
N LEU A 47 -1.00 1.06 0.01
CA LEU A 47 0.11 1.72 -0.70
C LEU A 47 0.67 0.89 -1.87
N GLU A 48 0.56 -0.43 -1.79
CA GLU A 48 0.95 -1.38 -2.85
C GLU A 48 -0.14 -1.50 -3.94
N CYS A 49 -1.32 -0.88 -3.75
CA CYS A 49 -2.46 -1.02 -4.65
C CYS A 49 -2.47 0.07 -5.74
N PHE A 50 -2.72 -0.35 -6.99
CA PHE A 50 -2.91 0.50 -8.16
C PHE A 50 -4.08 1.48 -8.00
N HIS A 51 -5.13 1.06 -7.28
CA HIS A 51 -6.34 1.85 -7.10
C HIS A 51 -6.22 2.96 -6.06
N LEU A 52 -5.16 2.99 -5.24
CA LEU A 52 -4.97 4.03 -4.24
C LEU A 52 -4.66 5.40 -4.91
N SER A 53 -5.58 6.34 -4.77
CA SER A 53 -5.39 7.75 -5.12
C SER A 53 -5.14 8.60 -3.87
N GLY A 54 -4.61 9.80 -4.08
CA GLY A 54 -4.19 10.68 -2.98
C GLY A 54 -2.74 10.49 -2.57
N GLN A 55 -2.36 11.22 -1.53
CA GLN A 55 -1.03 11.32 -0.94
C GLN A 55 -1.12 11.67 0.56
N SER A 56 -0.06 11.41 1.31
CA SER A 56 0.05 11.77 2.72
C SER A 56 -0.11 13.29 2.93
N GLY A 57 -0.69 13.68 4.06
CA GLY A 57 -1.07 15.06 4.35
C GLY A 57 -2.27 15.59 3.55
N LYS A 58 -2.84 14.78 2.64
CA LYS A 58 -4.11 15.02 1.96
C LYS A 58 -5.07 13.85 2.23
N ALA A 59 -6.16 13.79 1.46
CA ALA A 59 -7.06 12.65 1.46
C ALA A 59 -6.47 11.47 0.67
N TRP A 60 -6.60 10.26 1.22
CA TRP A 60 -6.42 9.00 0.52
C TRP A 60 -7.77 8.47 0.09
N ASP A 61 -7.89 7.91 -1.10
CA ASP A 61 -9.15 7.33 -1.57
C ASP A 61 -8.92 6.00 -2.30
N CYS A 62 -9.83 5.05 -2.08
CA CYS A 62 -9.85 3.80 -2.84
C CYS A 62 -10.70 3.96 -4.12
N ARG A 63 -10.05 3.99 -5.30
CA ARG A 63 -10.80 4.04 -6.57
C ARG A 63 -11.52 2.74 -6.93
N ASN A 64 -11.27 1.66 -6.18
CA ASN A 64 -11.94 0.37 -6.32
C ASN A 64 -12.77 0.02 -5.07
N TRP A 65 -13.32 1.04 -4.41
CA TRP A 65 -13.98 0.95 -3.12
C TRP A 65 -15.07 -0.13 -3.05
N GLN A 66 -15.80 -0.35 -4.14
CA GLN A 66 -16.91 -1.30 -4.20
C GLN A 66 -16.40 -2.74 -4.10
N ALA A 67 -15.39 -3.10 -4.91
CA ALA A 67 -14.78 -4.43 -4.85
C ALA A 67 -13.96 -4.62 -3.57
N ALA A 68 -13.33 -3.55 -3.08
CA ALA A 68 -12.60 -3.55 -1.81
C ALA A 68 -13.51 -3.58 -0.58
N LYS A 69 -14.83 -3.36 -0.75
CA LYS A 69 -15.84 -3.32 0.33
C LYS A 69 -15.51 -2.32 1.46
N VAL A 70 -14.82 -1.23 1.12
CA VAL A 70 -14.43 -0.18 2.10
C VAL A 70 -15.44 0.95 2.20
N ALA A 71 -16.39 1.04 1.26
CA ALA A 71 -17.45 2.05 1.26
C ALA A 71 -18.71 1.55 0.55
N SER A 72 -19.85 2.19 0.80
CA SER A 72 -21.12 1.93 0.08
C SER A 72 -21.34 2.89 -1.09
N ARG A 73 -20.63 4.03 -1.11
CA ARG A 73 -20.71 5.05 -2.16
C ARG A 73 -19.31 5.60 -2.44
N ALA A 74 -19.08 6.05 -3.66
CA ALA A 74 -17.79 6.61 -4.06
C ALA A 74 -17.33 7.81 -3.22
N ARG A 75 -18.26 8.65 -2.75
CA ARG A 75 -17.96 9.82 -1.91
C ARG A 75 -17.41 9.45 -0.52
N ASP A 76 -17.67 8.21 -0.08
CA ASP A 76 -17.29 7.70 1.24
C ASP A 76 -16.05 6.79 1.14
N ALA A 77 -15.35 6.78 -0.01
CA ALA A 77 -14.20 5.93 -0.30
C ALA A 77 -12.88 6.43 0.30
N GLN A 78 -12.93 7.46 1.15
CA GLN A 78 -11.76 8.02 1.81
C GLN A 78 -11.19 7.02 2.83
N LEU A 79 -9.88 6.85 2.81
CA LEU A 79 -9.16 5.95 3.71
C LEU A 79 -8.41 6.74 4.77
N SER A 80 -8.37 6.22 6.00
CA SER A 80 -7.50 6.76 7.04
C SER A 80 -6.04 6.40 6.76
N ALA A 81 -5.12 7.23 7.25
CA ALA A 81 -3.68 6.93 7.16
C ALA A 81 -3.34 5.58 7.82
N ALA A 82 -4.01 5.24 8.93
CA ALA A 82 -3.84 3.97 9.62
C ALA A 82 -4.24 2.78 8.74
N LEU A 83 -5.36 2.86 8.00
CA LEU A 83 -5.79 1.79 7.11
C LEU A 83 -4.83 1.63 5.92
N VAL A 84 -4.32 2.75 5.38
CA VAL A 84 -3.42 2.75 4.22
C VAL A 84 -2.08 2.05 4.50
N THR A 85 -1.62 2.08 5.75
CA THR A 85 -0.36 1.47 6.21
C THR A 85 -0.52 0.16 6.97
N GLN A 86 -1.75 -0.35 7.11
CA GLN A 86 -2.03 -1.62 7.78
C GLN A 86 -2.03 -2.79 6.79
N LEU A 87 -1.42 -3.91 7.19
CA LEU A 87 -1.50 -5.18 6.45
C LEU A 87 -2.93 -5.74 6.50
N GLN A 88 -3.55 -5.88 5.34
CA GLN A 88 -4.94 -6.31 5.19
C GLN A 88 -5.09 -7.30 4.02
N ARG A 89 -6.14 -8.12 4.04
CA ARG A 89 -6.62 -8.78 2.83
C ARG A 89 -7.70 -7.90 2.19
N CYS A 90 -7.67 -7.74 0.88
CA CYS A 90 -8.60 -6.90 0.14
C CYS A 90 -8.97 -7.55 -1.19
N ASP A 91 -10.25 -7.89 -1.37
CA ASP A 91 -10.77 -8.53 -2.59
C ASP A 91 -10.66 -7.62 -3.82
N GLY A 92 -10.54 -6.31 -3.63
CA GLY A 92 -10.35 -5.30 -4.68
C GLY A 92 -8.90 -4.92 -4.93
N PHE A 93 -7.93 -5.63 -4.35
CA PHE A 93 -6.51 -5.33 -4.50
C PHE A 93 -6.02 -5.60 -5.93
N LYS A 94 -5.16 -4.72 -6.42
CA LYS A 94 -4.40 -4.90 -7.65
C LYS A 94 -3.01 -4.30 -7.46
N GLU A 95 -1.96 -5.07 -7.69
CA GLU A 95 -0.59 -4.61 -7.53
C GLU A 95 -0.25 -3.45 -8.48
N VAL A 96 0.57 -2.51 -8.01
CA VAL A 96 1.16 -1.45 -8.84
C VAL A 96 2.24 -2.11 -9.70
N ASN A 97 1.81 -2.63 -10.85
CA ASN A 97 2.56 -3.40 -11.85
C ASN A 97 2.56 -4.92 -11.56
N ALA A 98 1.89 -5.65 -12.44
CA ALA A 98 2.12 -7.07 -12.69
C ALA A 98 2.98 -7.19 -13.95
#